data_AF-A0A961UXC6-F1
#
_entry.id   AF-A0A961UXC6-F1
#
_cell.length_a   1.000
_cell.length_b   1.000
_cell.length_c   1.000
_cell.angle_alpha   90.00
_cell.angle_beta   90.00
_cell.angle_gamma   90.00
#
_symmetry.space_group_name_H-M   'P 1'
#
loop_
_entity.id
_entity.type
_entity.pdbx_description
1 polymer ?
#
loop_
_entity_poly.entity_id
_entity_poly.type
_entity_poly.pdbx_seq_one_letter_code
_entity_poly.pdbx_strand_id
1 'polypeptide(L)'
;EGGGSGDVPPVTLDWYNLKTGAVERAEVEGFAVAIDGPPLRKTEPRDWRAITITAIVGLVALAVVVWLLRRLIPPLLRFAHERREAWLASETRAYRQLRRAVGRRDYAALFPALDTWAGKVTGPDPRKDPRLVEALTRLGATRYGTAEASASAAPWKTLADTLADARRASREPAIGAGALPPLNPSTRGR
;
A
#
# COMPACT_ATOMS: atom_id res chain seq x y z
N GLU A 1 27.33 5.46 -45.48
CA GLU A 1 28.04 5.13 -46.74
C GLU A 1 28.58 3.72 -46.58
N GLY A 2 28.31 2.83 -47.52
CA GLY A 2 28.62 1.41 -47.40
C GLY A 2 29.21 0.93 -48.71
N GLY A 3 30.52 1.11 -48.85
CA GLY A 3 31.28 0.72 -50.03
C GLY A 3 32.17 1.87 -50.50
N GLY A 4 33.43 1.55 -50.77
CA GLY A 4 34.44 2.50 -51.22
C GLY A 4 35.46 1.79 -52.10
N SER A 5 35.87 2.45 -53.16
CA SER A 5 36.92 1.99 -54.07
C SER A 5 38.12 2.91 -53.98
N GLY A 6 39.32 2.34 -54.11
CA GLY A 6 40.56 3.10 -54.13
C GLY A 6 41.66 2.34 -54.85
N ASP A 7 42.56 3.09 -55.47
CA ASP A 7 43.71 2.54 -56.19
C ASP A 7 44.96 2.58 -55.29
N VAL A 8 45.67 1.46 -55.21
CA VAL A 8 46.96 1.40 -54.53
C VAL A 8 48.05 1.71 -55.56
N PRO A 9 48.84 2.78 -55.39
CA PRO A 9 49.87 3.13 -56.37
C PRO A 9 51.02 2.11 -56.36
N PRO A 10 51.72 1.91 -57.50
CA PRO A 10 52.87 1.03 -57.58
C PRO A 10 54.00 1.53 -56.68
N VAL A 11 54.77 0.58 -56.14
CA VAL A 11 55.91 0.88 -55.26
C VAL A 11 57.17 0.26 -55.85
N THR A 12 58.21 1.08 -55.99
CA THR A 12 59.54 0.69 -56.43
C THR A 12 60.53 0.77 -55.28
N LEU A 13 61.42 -0.21 -55.18
CA LEU A 13 62.50 -0.24 -54.21
C LEU A 13 63.82 -0.56 -54.91
N ASP A 14 64.78 0.34 -54.72
CA ASP A 14 66.14 0.20 -55.22
C ASP A 14 67.08 -0.11 -54.05
N TRP A 15 67.94 -1.12 -54.20
CA TRP A 15 68.96 -1.42 -53.20
C TRP A 15 70.28 -1.85 -53.83
N TYR A 16 71.37 -1.63 -53.10
CA TYR A 16 72.70 -2.06 -53.54
C TYR A 16 72.95 -3.52 -53.14
N ASN A 17 73.06 -4.41 -54.13
CA ASN A 17 73.25 -5.84 -53.89
C ASN A 17 74.74 -6.17 -53.76
N LEU A 18 75.17 -6.55 -52.56
CA LEU A 18 76.56 -6.83 -52.23
C LEU A 18 77.16 -8.04 -52.98
N LYS A 19 76.31 -8.93 -53.54
CA LYS A 19 76.77 -10.09 -54.31
C LYS A 19 77.05 -9.76 -55.77
N THR A 20 76.19 -8.96 -56.39
CA THR A 20 76.33 -8.54 -57.79
C THR A 20 77.11 -7.24 -57.94
N GLY A 21 77.34 -6.52 -56.85
CA GLY A 21 78.11 -5.27 -56.82
C GLY A 21 77.41 -4.11 -57.52
N ALA A 22 76.09 -4.18 -57.71
CA ALA A 22 75.29 -3.20 -58.44
C ALA A 22 74.00 -2.84 -57.70
N VAL A 23 73.39 -1.71 -58.06
CA VAL A 23 72.04 -1.36 -57.60
C VAL A 23 71.02 -2.16 -58.40
N GLU A 24 70.20 -2.93 -57.69
CA GLU A 24 69.08 -3.68 -58.25
C GLU A 24 67.76 -3.05 -57.82
N ARG A 25 66.75 -3.15 -58.69
CA ARG A 25 65.42 -2.58 -58.51
C ARG A 25 64.39 -3.70 -58.51
N ALA A 26 63.49 -3.68 -57.53
CA ALA A 26 62.25 -4.44 -57.57
C ALA A 26 61.06 -3.48 -57.61
N GLU A 27 60.08 -3.81 -58.45
CA GLU A 27 58.84 -3.07 -58.60
C GLU A 27 57.66 -3.99 -58.33
N VAL A 28 56.68 -3.49 -57.59
CA VAL A 28 55.38 -4.13 -57.42
C VAL A 28 54.34 -3.24 -58.06
N GLU A 29 53.63 -3.77 -59.06
CA GLU A 29 52.55 -3.06 -59.73
C GLU A 29 51.41 -2.75 -58.76
N GLY A 30 50.84 -1.54 -58.91
CA GLY A 30 49.67 -1.13 -58.16
C GLY A 30 48.43 -1.93 -58.56
N PHE A 31 47.44 -2.01 -57.67
CA PHE A 31 46.19 -2.71 -57.94
C PHE A 31 44.98 -1.94 -57.37
N ALA A 32 43.84 -2.07 -58.03
CA ALA A 32 42.58 -1.47 -57.61
C ALA A 32 41.91 -2.34 -56.54
N VAL A 33 41.39 -1.70 -55.49
CA VAL A 33 40.63 -2.37 -54.43
C VAL A 33 39.22 -1.79 -54.40
N ALA A 34 38.21 -2.67 -54.47
CA ALA A 34 36.81 -2.33 -54.30
C ALA A 34 36.23 -3.11 -53.12
N ILE A 35 35.59 -2.40 -52.19
CA ILE A 35 34.88 -3.02 -51.06
C ILE A 35 33.38 -2.81 -51.28
N ASP A 36 32.65 -3.91 -51.48
CA ASP A 36 31.19 -3.88 -51.54
C ASP A 36 30.61 -3.83 -50.12
N GLY A 37 29.86 -2.78 -49.82
CA GLY A 37 29.10 -2.64 -48.56
C GLY A 37 27.62 -3.02 -48.74
N PRO A 38 26.93 -3.38 -47.64
CA PRO A 38 25.52 -3.76 -47.70
C PRO A 38 24.65 -2.57 -48.18
N PRO A 39 23.59 -2.83 -48.96
CA PRO A 39 22.75 -1.78 -49.51
C PRO A 39 22.10 -0.95 -48.40
N LEU A 40 22.10 0.37 -48.58
CA LEU A 40 21.43 1.31 -47.68
C LEU A 40 19.94 0.96 -47.58
N ARG A 41 19.48 0.62 -46.37
CA ARG A 41 18.05 0.47 -46.10
C ARG A 41 17.40 1.84 -46.26
N LYS A 42 16.53 1.99 -47.26
CA LYS A 42 15.70 3.19 -47.41
C LYS A 42 14.86 3.33 -46.15
N THR A 43 15.06 4.43 -45.41
CA THR A 43 14.24 4.75 -44.25
C THR A 43 12.88 5.20 -44.77
N GLU A 44 11.82 4.47 -44.43
CA GLU A 44 10.46 4.80 -44.83
C GLU A 44 10.08 6.20 -44.30
N PRO A 45 9.32 7.03 -45.05
CA PRO A 45 8.97 8.37 -44.59
C PRO A 45 8.15 8.29 -43.31
N ARG A 46 8.66 8.89 -42.22
CA ARG A 46 7.96 8.95 -40.95
C ARG A 46 6.65 9.73 -41.12
N ASP A 47 5.52 9.06 -40.90
CA ASP A 47 4.20 9.72 -40.96
C ASP A 47 3.98 10.58 -39.71
N TRP A 48 4.39 11.85 -39.81
CA TRP A 48 4.19 12.84 -38.76
C TRP A 48 2.71 13.10 -38.46
N ARG A 49 1.80 12.91 -39.43
CA ARG A 49 0.36 13.13 -39.19
C ARG A 49 -0.20 12.10 -38.23
N ALA A 50 0.16 10.83 -38.41
CA ALA A 50 -0.22 9.77 -37.48
C ALA A 50 0.30 10.04 -36.06
N ILE A 51 1.54 10.52 -35.93
CA ILE A 51 2.14 10.88 -34.63
C ILE A 51 1.40 12.05 -33.97
N THR A 52 1.08 13.10 -34.73
CA THR A 52 0.34 14.25 -34.19
C THR A 52 -1.08 13.87 -33.76
N ILE A 53 -1.79 13.06 -34.56
CA ILE A 53 -3.16 12.61 -34.23
C ILE A 53 -3.14 11.76 -32.96
N THR A 54 -2.22 10.79 -32.87
CA THR A 54 -2.10 9.94 -31.68
C THR A 54 -1.73 10.74 -30.43
N ALA A 55 -0.86 11.74 -30.55
CA ALA A 55 -0.53 12.64 -29.45
C ALA A 55 -1.74 13.46 -28.98
N ILE A 56 -2.53 14.01 -29.90
CA ILE A 56 -3.74 14.79 -29.57
C ILE A 56 -4.79 13.88 -28.91
N VAL A 57 -5.04 12.70 -29.46
CA VAL A 57 -5.99 11.73 -28.89
C VAL A 57 -5.55 11.32 -27.48
N GLY A 58 -4.25 11.06 -27.28
CA GLY A 58 -3.69 10.75 -25.97
C GLY A 58 -3.88 11.90 -24.97
N LEU A 59 -3.65 13.14 -25.41
CA LEU A 59 -3.84 14.34 -24.57
C LEU A 59 -5.31 14.52 -24.17
N VAL A 60 -6.24 14.34 -25.12
CA VAL A 60 -7.68 14.44 -24.87
C VAL A 60 -8.13 13.33 -23.92
N ALA A 61 -7.68 12.10 -24.12
CA ALA A 61 -7.99 10.99 -23.22
C ALA A 61 -7.48 11.27 -21.79
N LEU A 62 -6.26 11.78 -21.65
CA LEU A 62 -5.70 12.17 -20.36
C LEU A 62 -6.52 13.29 -19.69
N ALA A 63 -6.91 14.31 -20.46
CA ALA A 63 -7.74 15.41 -19.97
C ALA A 63 -9.12 14.91 -19.47
N VAL A 64 -9.74 13.98 -20.19
CA VAL A 64 -11.00 13.34 -19.79
C VAL A 64 -10.82 12.55 -18.50
N VAL A 65 -9.75 11.76 -18.38
CA VAL A 65 -9.45 11.00 -17.15
C VAL A 65 -9.25 11.94 -15.97
N VAL A 66 -8.44 12.99 -16.12
CA VAL A 66 -8.20 13.98 -15.06
C VAL A 66 -9.50 14.69 -14.67
N TRP A 67 -10.32 15.10 -15.64
CA TRP A 67 -11.61 15.72 -15.38
C TRP A 67 -12.56 14.78 -14.62
N LEU A 68 -12.62 13.51 -15.03
CA LEU A 68 -13.45 12.49 -14.40
C LEU A 68 -13.00 12.23 -12.96
N LEU A 69 -11.68 12.10 -12.72
CA LEU A 69 -11.11 11.95 -11.38
C LEU A 69 -11.45 13.16 -10.50
N ARG A 70 -11.28 14.39 -11.00
CA ARG A 70 -11.61 15.61 -10.25
C ARG A 70 -13.09 15.72 -9.91
N ARG A 71 -13.98 15.15 -10.75
CA ARG A 71 -15.43 15.16 -10.51
C ARG A 71 -15.89 14.04 -9.59
N LEU A 72 -15.32 12.84 -9.70
CA LEU A 72 -15.74 11.66 -8.96
C LEU A 72 -15.04 11.51 -7.60
N ILE A 73 -13.78 11.92 -7.47
CA ILE A 73 -13.03 11.77 -6.21
C ILE A 73 -13.68 12.55 -5.04
N PRO A 74 -14.09 13.83 -5.17
CA PRO A 74 -14.64 14.58 -4.04
C PRO A 74 -15.88 13.95 -3.38
N PRO A 75 -16.94 13.53 -4.11
CA PRO A 75 -18.09 12.89 -3.48
C PRO A 75 -17.74 11.53 -2.87
N LEU A 76 -16.86 10.75 -3.50
CA LEU A 76 -16.37 9.49 -2.94
C LEU A 76 -15.62 9.71 -1.62
N LEU A 77 -14.76 10.73 -1.56
CA LEU A 77 -14.06 11.09 -0.33
C LEU A 77 -15.04 11.53 0.75
N ARG A 78 -16.04 12.37 0.43
CA ARG A 78 -17.05 12.81 1.41
C ARG A 78 -17.83 11.62 1.99
N PHE A 79 -18.29 10.70 1.15
CA PHE A 79 -18.96 9.49 1.61
C PHE A 79 -18.03 8.60 2.46
N ALA A 80 -16.76 8.49 2.07
CA ALA A 80 -15.76 7.78 2.86
C ALA A 80 -15.49 8.46 4.20
N HIS A 81 -15.49 9.80 4.27
CA HIS A 81 -15.35 10.56 5.51
C HIS A 81 -16.54 10.35 6.43
N GLU A 82 -17.78 10.43 5.94
CA GLU A 82 -18.99 10.17 6.72
C GLU A 82 -19.01 8.73 7.25
N ARG A 83 -18.66 7.75 6.40
CA ARG A 83 -18.52 6.35 6.82
C ARG A 83 -17.40 6.15 7.81
N ARG A 84 -16.28 6.87 7.65
CA ARG A 84 -15.16 6.85 8.58
C ARG A 84 -15.53 7.46 9.91
N GLU A 85 -16.29 8.56 9.94
CA GLU A 85 -16.80 9.18 11.16
C GLU A 85 -17.77 8.25 11.87
N ALA A 86 -18.72 7.65 11.15
CA ALA A 86 -19.60 6.62 11.69
C ALA A 86 -18.82 5.41 12.25
N TRP A 87 -17.74 5.01 11.56
CA TRP A 87 -16.87 3.94 12.01
C TRP A 87 -16.00 4.32 13.21
N LEU A 88 -15.48 5.54 13.27
CA LEU A 88 -14.74 6.08 14.41
C LEU A 88 -15.67 6.25 15.62
N ALA A 89 -16.93 6.58 15.38
CA ALA A 89 -18.00 6.63 16.36
C ALA A 89 -18.46 5.24 16.82
N SER A 90 -18.18 4.18 16.05
CA SER A 90 -18.63 2.82 16.35
C SER A 90 -17.94 2.21 17.56
N GLU A 91 -18.70 1.41 18.32
CA GLU A 91 -18.24 0.54 19.40
C GLU A 91 -17.04 -0.31 18.98
N THR A 92 -17.02 -0.80 17.74
CA THR A 92 -15.99 -1.74 17.26
C THR A 92 -14.61 -1.11 17.14
N ARG A 93 -14.53 0.19 16.82
CA ARG A 93 -13.25 0.91 16.82
C ARG A 93 -12.75 1.12 18.25
N ALA A 94 -13.63 1.50 19.17
CA ALA A 94 -13.27 1.69 20.58
C ALA A 94 -12.79 0.38 21.22
N TYR A 95 -13.49 -0.74 20.96
CA TYR A 95 -13.04 -2.06 21.40
C TYR A 95 -11.68 -2.47 20.82
N ARG A 96 -11.42 -2.17 19.54
CA ARG A 96 -10.10 -2.40 18.93
C ARG A 96 -9.00 -1.58 19.57
N GLN A 97 -9.29 -0.34 19.93
CA GLN A 97 -8.33 0.52 20.64
C GLN A 97 -8.02 -0.04 22.03
N LEU A 98 -9.04 -0.48 22.77
CA LEU A 98 -8.86 -1.16 24.06
C LEU A 98 -8.04 -2.45 23.93
N ARG A 99 -8.35 -3.31 22.95
CA ARG A 99 -7.57 -4.52 22.66
C ARG A 99 -6.11 -4.24 22.34
N ARG A 100 -5.80 -3.13 21.66
CA ARG A 100 -4.42 -2.70 21.39
C ARG A 100 -3.70 -2.26 22.65
N ALA A 101 -4.36 -1.50 23.53
CA ALA A 101 -3.80 -1.10 24.82
C ALA A 101 -3.47 -2.33 25.69
N VAL A 102 -4.41 -3.29 25.77
CA VAL A 102 -4.22 -4.58 26.45
C VAL A 102 -3.08 -5.39 25.83
N GLY A 103 -3.04 -5.49 24.49
CA GLY A 103 -1.97 -6.22 23.80
C GLY A 103 -0.58 -5.61 23.97
N ARG A 104 -0.49 -4.29 24.09
CA ARG A 104 0.76 -3.56 24.38
C ARG A 104 1.09 -3.48 25.86
N ARG A 105 0.22 -3.97 26.73
CA ARG A 105 0.34 -3.85 28.20
C ARG A 105 0.49 -2.39 28.65
N ASP A 106 -0.20 -1.49 27.96
CA ASP A 106 -0.12 -0.06 28.19
C ASP A 106 -1.14 0.36 29.27
N TYR A 107 -0.65 0.51 30.49
CA TYR A 107 -1.46 0.94 31.64
C TYR A 107 -2.05 2.34 31.47
N ALA A 108 -1.32 3.26 30.84
CA ALA A 108 -1.77 4.64 30.66
C ALA A 108 -2.91 4.73 29.65
N ALA A 109 -2.84 3.94 28.57
CA ALA A 109 -3.86 3.89 27.53
C ALA A 109 -5.08 3.03 27.89
N LEU A 110 -4.98 2.16 28.90
CA LEU A 110 -6.03 1.19 29.26
C LEU A 110 -7.34 1.86 29.71
N PHE A 111 -7.29 2.70 30.74
CA PHE A 111 -8.49 3.30 31.33
C PHE A 111 -9.22 4.26 30.37
N PRO A 112 -8.54 5.17 29.64
CA PRO A 112 -9.20 6.01 28.65
C PRO A 112 -9.87 5.20 27.53
N ALA A 113 -9.23 4.11 27.08
CA ALA A 113 -9.79 3.25 26.06
C ALA A 113 -11.01 2.45 26.58
N LEU A 114 -10.99 2.04 27.84
CA LEU A 114 -12.11 1.37 28.51
C LEU A 114 -13.32 2.31 28.65
N ASP A 115 -13.10 3.54 29.12
CA ASP A 115 -14.15 4.56 29.26
C ASP A 115 -14.81 4.88 27.90
N THR A 116 -13.97 5.07 26.86
CA THR A 116 -14.43 5.30 25.49
C THR A 116 -15.26 4.14 24.94
N TRP A 117 -14.86 2.89 25.20
CA TRP A 117 -15.61 1.72 24.77
C TRP A 117 -16.92 1.59 25.53
N ALA A 118 -16.89 1.70 26.85
CA ALA A 118 -18.08 1.59 27.69
C ALA A 118 -19.13 2.66 27.37
N GLY A 119 -18.73 3.90 27.04
CA GLY A 119 -19.66 4.95 26.58
C GLY A 119 -20.31 4.68 25.22
N LYS A 120 -19.86 3.65 24.48
CA LYS A 120 -20.37 3.27 23.15
C LYS A 120 -21.08 1.91 23.15
N VAL A 121 -21.13 1.21 24.28
CA VAL A 121 -21.79 -0.09 24.40
C VAL A 121 -23.29 0.14 24.59
N THR A 122 -24.10 -0.46 23.72
CA THR A 122 -25.56 -0.46 23.81
C THR A 122 -25.99 -1.64 24.67
N GLY A 123 -25.90 -1.53 26.01
CA GLY A 123 -26.19 -2.63 26.92
C GLY A 123 -25.79 -2.30 28.38
N PRO A 124 -25.69 -3.32 29.25
CA PRO A 124 -25.16 -3.15 30.60
C PRO A 124 -23.76 -2.54 30.54
N ASP A 125 -23.51 -1.51 31.37
CA ASP A 125 -22.20 -0.85 31.42
C ASP A 125 -21.13 -1.87 31.83
N PRO A 126 -20.15 -2.18 30.95
CA PRO A 126 -19.14 -3.19 31.22
C PRO A 126 -18.28 -2.84 32.44
N ARG A 127 -18.19 -1.56 32.83
CA ARG A 127 -17.46 -1.13 34.03
C ARG A 127 -18.09 -1.63 35.33
N LYS A 128 -19.37 -1.97 35.29
CA LYS A 128 -20.10 -2.50 36.45
C LYS A 128 -20.03 -4.03 36.54
N ASP A 129 -19.44 -4.70 35.55
CA ASP A 129 -19.22 -6.15 35.60
C ASP A 129 -18.23 -6.50 36.72
N PRO A 130 -18.66 -7.25 37.76
CA PRO A 130 -17.78 -7.65 38.86
C PRO A 130 -16.54 -8.39 38.39
N ARG A 131 -16.65 -9.20 37.32
CA ARG A 131 -15.52 -9.96 36.76
C ARG A 131 -14.48 -9.03 36.16
N LEU A 132 -14.93 -7.96 35.49
CA LEU A 132 -14.04 -6.97 34.91
C LEU A 132 -13.34 -6.15 36.00
N VAL A 133 -14.08 -5.74 37.03
CA VAL A 133 -13.52 -5.04 38.20
C VAL A 133 -12.47 -5.89 38.91
N GLU A 134 -12.74 -7.18 39.10
CA GLU A 134 -11.77 -8.13 39.68
C GLU A 134 -10.51 -8.25 38.82
N ALA A 135 -10.66 -8.41 37.50
CA ALA A 135 -9.54 -8.50 36.56
C ALA A 135 -8.68 -7.22 36.56
N LEU A 136 -9.31 -6.04 36.59
CA LEU A 136 -8.62 -4.76 36.69
C LEU A 136 -7.90 -4.60 38.04
N THR A 137 -8.51 -5.05 39.13
CA THR A 137 -7.92 -5.01 40.47
C THR A 137 -6.70 -5.92 40.55
N ARG A 138 -6.79 -7.14 40.01
CA ARG A 138 -5.67 -8.07 39.91
C ARG A 138 -4.53 -7.51 39.04
N LEU A 139 -4.87 -6.83 37.95
CA LEU A 139 -3.89 -6.15 37.11
C LEU A 139 -3.21 -4.95 37.81
N GLY A 140 -3.96 -4.21 38.63
CA GLY A 140 -3.39 -3.15 39.48
C GLY A 140 -2.45 -3.72 40.54
N ALA A 141 -2.84 -4.83 41.17
CA ALA A 141 -2.02 -5.52 42.16
C ALA A 141 -0.69 -6.01 41.58
N THR A 142 -0.63 -6.42 40.30
CA THR A 142 0.65 -6.78 39.68
C THR A 142 1.53 -5.58 39.36
N ARG A 143 0.94 -4.41 39.06
CA ARG A 143 1.69 -3.18 38.80
C ARG A 143 2.33 -2.60 40.06
N TYR A 144 1.60 -2.64 41.19
CA TYR A 144 2.06 -2.11 42.46
C TYR A 144 2.63 -3.19 43.40
N GLY A 145 2.72 -4.43 42.91
CA GLY A 145 3.27 -5.58 43.64
C GLY A 145 4.77 -5.77 43.43
N THR A 146 5.26 -6.98 43.66
CA THR A 146 6.67 -7.33 43.49
C THR A 146 7.08 -7.37 42.01
N ALA A 147 8.37 -7.17 41.71
CA ALA A 147 8.90 -7.12 40.34
C ALA A 147 8.55 -8.39 39.52
N GLU A 148 8.48 -9.54 40.17
CA GLU A 148 8.14 -10.84 39.57
C GLU A 148 6.65 -10.92 39.16
N ALA A 149 5.76 -10.33 39.96
CA ALA A 149 4.34 -10.23 39.62
C ALA A 149 4.10 -9.29 38.43
N SER A 150 4.89 -8.22 38.29
CA SER A 150 4.79 -7.26 37.19
C SER A 150 5.24 -7.83 35.83
N ALA A 151 6.10 -8.85 35.82
CA ALA A 151 6.57 -9.50 34.59
C ALA A 151 5.53 -10.48 33.99
N SER A 152 4.55 -10.91 34.79
CA SER A 152 3.57 -11.93 34.40
C SER A 152 2.61 -11.45 33.32
N ALA A 153 2.48 -12.24 32.25
CA ALA A 153 1.52 -12.01 31.17
C ALA A 153 0.08 -12.44 31.52
N ALA A 154 -0.08 -13.26 32.57
CA ALA A 154 -1.36 -13.90 32.90
C ALA A 154 -2.49 -12.89 33.20
N PRO A 155 -2.29 -11.83 34.01
CA PRO A 155 -3.35 -10.87 34.31
C PRO A 155 -3.87 -10.13 33.08
N TRP A 156 -2.98 -9.82 32.14
CA TRP A 156 -3.34 -9.18 30.86
C TRP A 156 -4.18 -10.09 29.98
N LYS A 157 -3.87 -11.39 29.96
CA LYS A 157 -4.66 -12.39 29.23
C LYS A 157 -6.06 -12.53 29.85
N THR A 158 -6.14 -12.70 31.17
CA THR A 158 -7.43 -12.77 31.88
C THR A 158 -8.29 -11.54 31.60
N LEU A 159 -7.71 -10.34 31.67
CA LEU A 159 -8.42 -9.10 31.32
C LEU A 159 -8.93 -9.11 29.87
N ALA A 160 -8.10 -9.57 28.92
CA ALA A 160 -8.47 -9.64 27.52
C ALA A 160 -9.66 -10.58 27.27
N ASP A 161 -9.71 -11.69 27.99
CA ASP A 161 -10.78 -12.70 27.90
C ASP A 161 -12.08 -12.16 28.53
N THR A 162 -11.99 -11.57 29.73
CA THR A 162 -13.16 -10.96 30.39
C THR A 162 -13.77 -9.82 29.57
N LEU A 163 -12.96 -9.01 28.90
CA LEU A 163 -13.44 -7.96 27.99
C LEU A 163 -14.15 -8.53 26.76
N ALA A 164 -13.71 -9.68 26.25
CA ALA A 164 -14.36 -10.33 25.12
C ALA A 164 -15.73 -10.90 25.52
N ASP A 165 -15.83 -11.47 26.72
CA ASP A 165 -17.07 -11.98 27.28
C ASP A 165 -18.07 -10.85 27.58
N ALA A 166 -17.62 -9.76 28.21
CA ALA A 166 -18.46 -8.59 28.46
C ALA A 166 -19.02 -7.99 27.15
N ARG A 167 -18.20 -7.95 26.09
CA ARG A 167 -18.65 -7.53 24.76
C ARG A 167 -19.71 -8.48 24.18
N ARG A 168 -19.53 -9.79 24.33
CA ARG A 168 -20.49 -10.78 23.85
C ARG A 168 -21.83 -10.64 24.57
N ALA A 169 -21.80 -10.55 25.90
CA ALA A 169 -22.98 -10.34 26.73
C ALA A 169 -23.73 -9.04 26.38
N SER A 170 -23.02 -7.96 26.06
CA SER A 170 -23.63 -6.69 25.63
C SER A 170 -24.28 -6.74 24.24
N ARG A 171 -23.92 -7.73 23.41
CA ARG A 171 -24.43 -7.90 22.04
C ARG A 171 -25.55 -8.92 21.93
N GLU A 172 -25.68 -9.79 22.92
CA GLU A 172 -26.81 -10.69 22.99
C GLU A 172 -28.07 -9.86 23.22
N PRO A 173 -29.08 -9.93 22.33
CA PRO A 173 -30.35 -9.31 22.61
C PRO A 173 -30.85 -9.90 23.93
N ALA A 174 -31.36 -9.04 24.82
CA ALA A 174 -31.98 -9.49 26.06
C ALA A 174 -33.25 -10.29 25.72
N ILE A 175 -33.09 -11.56 25.37
CA ILE A 175 -34.17 -12.54 25.21
C ILE A 175 -34.69 -12.81 26.63
N GLY A 176 -35.46 -11.87 27.19
CA GLY A 176 -35.87 -11.91 28.59
C GLY A 176 -36.23 -10.58 29.23
N ALA A 177 -36.09 -9.43 28.55
CA ALA A 177 -36.75 -8.20 28.97
C ALA A 177 -38.23 -8.28 28.62
N GLY A 178 -38.94 -9.14 29.33
CA GLY A 178 -40.36 -9.38 29.18
C GLY A 178 -41.19 -8.15 29.48
N ALA A 179 -42.38 -8.15 28.87
CA ALA A 179 -43.54 -7.40 29.29
C ALA A 179 -43.37 -5.88 29.30
N LEU A 180 -43.41 -5.26 28.12
CA LEU A 180 -44.13 -3.99 28.02
C LEU A 180 -45.56 -4.26 28.55
N PRO A 181 -46.02 -3.58 29.62
CA PRO A 181 -47.42 -3.61 29.96
C PRO A 181 -48.21 -3.11 28.75
N PRO A 182 -49.37 -3.71 28.40
CA PRO A 182 -50.16 -3.23 27.27
C PRO A 182 -50.49 -1.76 27.47
N LEU A 183 -50.09 -0.92 26.50
CA LEU A 183 -50.35 0.52 26.45
C LEU A 183 -51.81 0.84 26.13
N ASN A 184 -52.75 0.10 26.72
CA ASN A 184 -54.16 0.48 26.74
C ASN A 184 -54.87 -0.21 27.91
N PRO A 185 -55.39 0.54 28.91
CA PRO A 185 -56.43 -0.01 29.76
C PRO A 185 -57.65 -0.27 28.88
N SER A 186 -58.03 -1.54 28.71
CA SER A 186 -59.31 -1.89 28.10
C SER A 186 -60.44 -1.57 29.09
N THR A 187 -60.78 -0.29 29.21
CA THR A 187 -62.05 0.12 29.78
C THR A 187 -63.15 -0.28 28.80
N ARG A 188 -63.66 -1.51 28.92
CA ARG A 188 -64.97 -1.86 28.35
C ARG A 188 -65.97 -1.86 29.50
N GLY A 189 -66.59 -0.70 29.70
CA GLY A 189 -67.81 -0.62 30.47
C GLY A 189 -68.96 -1.27 29.72
N ARG A 190 -69.66 -2.18 30.38
CA ARG A 190 -71.12 -2.22 30.54
C ARG A 190 -71.47 -3.39 31.44
#